data_AF-M8A2A2-F1
#
_entry.id   AF-M8A2A2-F1
#
_cell.length_a   1.000
_cell.length_b   1.000
_cell.length_c   1.000
_cell.angle_alpha   90.00
_cell.angle_beta   90.00
_cell.angle_gamma   90.00
#
_symmetry.space_group_name_H-M   'P 1'
#
loop_
_entity.id
_entity.type
_entity.pdbx_description
1 polymer ?
#
loop_
_entity_poly.entity_id
_entity_poly.type
_entity_poly.pdbx_seq_one_letter_code
_entity_poly.pdbx_strand_id
1 'polypeptide(L)'
;MGRRKSEWDLAFVLDGWALEIILKRSLESFTKLAMMSRTAICCRMTPLQKAQLVGILKSSGSLTLAIGDGGNDVRMIQEANIGVGISGREGLQAARAADYSIGKFKFLRRLILVHGRYSYNRTAFISQYSFYKSLLICFIQILLPVMTIIFDKDISETTVLRYPQILLYSQAGRLLNRSTFAEWFGRSLYHAFVVFLITINAYADEKSDMEELSMVALSGCIWLQAFVVTLDTNSFTCPQITLIWGNFVAFYMINLILSAVPTLQMHTVMWHLCNQPSYWITMALIVAAGMGPVLALRYLRNVYRPSAIDVLQQIEQTDGHAQAPGNLESSTGTYLDYLLTDLRRNKSSIHQPLLSDSASSR
;
A
#
# COMPACT_ATOMS: atom_id res chain seq x y z
N MET A 1 -18.77 -28.86 -6.26
CA MET A 1 -18.22 -30.04 -5.55
C MET A 1 -18.23 -29.74 -4.05
N GLY A 2 -19.24 -30.20 -3.28
CA GLY A 2 -19.37 -29.87 -1.85
C GLY A 2 -20.04 -31.02 -1.11
N ARG A 3 -19.26 -31.70 -0.27
CA ARG A 3 -19.58 -32.96 0.44
C ARG A 3 -20.96 -32.94 1.12
N ARG A 4 -21.84 -33.88 0.75
CA ARG A 4 -22.82 -34.47 1.67
C ARG A 4 -22.03 -35.21 2.76
N LYS A 5 -21.82 -34.60 3.92
CA LYS A 5 -21.46 -35.34 5.14
C LYS A 5 -22.75 -35.96 5.67
N SER A 6 -22.76 -37.27 5.89
CA SER A 6 -23.76 -37.91 6.74
C SER A 6 -23.74 -37.22 8.10
N GLU A 7 -24.86 -36.61 8.49
CA GLU A 7 -25.05 -36.09 9.85
C GLU A 7 -25.13 -37.28 10.80
N TRP A 8 -24.03 -37.55 11.48
CA TRP A 8 -24.08 -38.37 12.69
C TRP A 8 -24.69 -37.48 13.77
N ASP A 9 -25.84 -37.89 14.32
CA ASP A 9 -26.50 -37.21 15.44
C ASP A 9 -25.75 -37.52 16.74
N LEU A 10 -24.49 -37.12 16.79
CA LEU A 10 -23.56 -37.42 17.87
C LEU A 10 -23.60 -36.30 18.92
N ALA A 11 -23.87 -36.69 20.16
CA ALA A 11 -23.74 -35.83 21.33
C ALA A 11 -22.79 -36.45 22.35
N PHE A 12 -22.04 -35.63 23.08
CA PHE A 12 -21.21 -36.10 24.19
C PHE A 12 -21.34 -35.21 25.44
N VAL A 13 -21.12 -35.84 26.59
CA VAL A 13 -21.06 -35.16 27.89
C VAL A 13 -19.64 -35.36 28.43
N LEU A 14 -19.02 -34.27 28.89
CA LEU A 14 -17.65 -34.26 29.36
C LEU A 14 -17.57 -33.59 30.73
N ASP A 15 -16.89 -34.23 31.68
CA ASP A 15 -16.60 -33.62 32.98
C ASP A 15 -15.26 -32.88 32.97
N GLY A 16 -15.10 -31.86 33.82
CA GLY A 16 -13.89 -31.03 33.86
C GLY A 16 -12.60 -31.82 34.11
N TRP A 17 -12.67 -32.86 34.93
CA TRP A 17 -11.51 -33.75 35.21
C TRP A 17 -11.12 -34.57 33.98
N ALA A 18 -12.11 -35.06 33.23
CA ALA A 18 -11.88 -35.79 31.99
C ALA A 18 -11.30 -34.88 30.91
N LEU A 19 -11.76 -33.62 30.83
CA LEU A 19 -11.18 -32.64 29.92
C LEU A 19 -9.69 -32.43 30.19
N GLU A 20 -9.27 -32.30 31.45
CA GLU A 20 -7.86 -32.08 31.78
C GLU A 20 -6.95 -33.22 31.27
N ILE A 21 -7.42 -34.47 31.35
CA ILE A 21 -6.70 -35.64 30.83
C ILE A 21 -6.64 -35.59 29.30
N ILE A 22 -7.77 -35.28 28.66
CA ILE A 22 -7.89 -35.21 27.20
C ILE A 22 -6.97 -34.12 26.62
N LEU A 23 -6.94 -32.94 27.26
CA LEU A 23 -6.08 -31.83 26.86
C LEU A 23 -4.59 -32.19 26.88
N LYS A 24 -4.17 -33.07 27.80
CA LYS A 24 -2.77 -33.52 27.90
C LYS A 24 -2.42 -34.66 26.94
N ARG A 25 -3.37 -35.54 26.62
CA ARG A 25 -3.09 -36.81 25.90
C ARG A 25 -3.57 -36.86 24.45
N SER A 26 -4.68 -36.22 24.10
CA SER A 26 -5.38 -36.48 22.83
C SER A 26 -6.14 -35.26 22.28
N LEU A 27 -5.47 -34.10 22.23
CA LEU A 27 -6.04 -32.84 21.79
C LEU A 27 -6.62 -32.89 20.36
N GLU A 28 -5.89 -33.44 19.40
CA GLU A 28 -6.33 -33.50 17.99
C GLU A 28 -7.56 -34.40 17.82
N SER A 29 -7.55 -35.58 18.45
CA SER A 29 -8.69 -36.51 18.40
C SER A 29 -9.93 -35.91 19.04
N PHE A 30 -9.77 -35.22 20.17
CA PHE A 30 -10.86 -34.51 20.83
C PHE A 30 -11.40 -33.35 19.98
N THR A 31 -10.53 -32.55 19.37
CA THR A 31 -10.95 -31.45 18.50
C THR A 31 -11.76 -31.98 17.32
N LYS A 32 -11.32 -33.09 16.70
CA LYS A 32 -12.05 -33.75 15.62
C LYS A 32 -13.41 -34.28 16.08
N LEU A 33 -13.48 -34.90 17.27
CA LEU A 33 -14.74 -35.36 17.88
C LEU A 33 -15.68 -34.17 18.12
N ALA A 34 -15.18 -33.08 18.71
CA ALA A 34 -15.95 -31.88 18.98
C ALA A 34 -16.50 -31.25 17.69
N MET A 35 -15.68 -31.16 16.64
CA MET A 35 -16.10 -30.64 15.32
C MET A 35 -17.07 -31.55 14.57
N MET A 36 -17.17 -32.83 14.94
CA MET A 36 -18.14 -33.78 14.39
C MET A 36 -19.42 -33.87 15.20
N SER A 37 -19.39 -33.46 16.47
CA SER A 37 -20.55 -33.52 17.35
C SER A 37 -21.55 -32.41 17.05
N ARG A 38 -22.85 -32.74 17.13
CA ARG A 38 -23.93 -31.76 17.05
C ARG A 38 -24.16 -31.05 18.37
N THR A 39 -23.91 -31.73 19.49
CA THR A 39 -24.11 -31.19 20.84
C THR A 39 -23.02 -31.67 21.78
N ALA A 40 -22.47 -30.74 22.56
CA ALA A 40 -21.47 -31.03 23.59
C ALA A 40 -21.91 -30.38 24.90
N ILE A 41 -21.96 -31.16 25.98
CA ILE A 41 -22.29 -30.67 27.31
C ILE A 41 -21.06 -30.85 28.20
N CYS A 42 -20.47 -29.74 28.65
CA CYS A 42 -19.33 -29.76 29.56
C CYS A 42 -19.79 -29.45 30.99
N CYS A 43 -19.56 -30.37 31.91
CA CYS A 43 -20.00 -30.31 33.30
C CYS A 43 -18.83 -29.92 34.23
N ARG A 44 -19.15 -29.20 35.31
CA ARG A 44 -18.23 -28.85 36.41
C ARG A 44 -16.88 -28.27 35.96
N MET A 45 -16.93 -27.40 34.97
CA MET A 45 -15.75 -26.79 34.36
C MET A 45 -15.25 -25.58 35.15
N THR A 46 -13.94 -25.48 35.34
CA THR A 46 -13.31 -24.26 35.87
C THR A 46 -13.34 -23.13 34.82
N PRO A 47 -13.27 -21.84 35.24
CA PRO A 47 -13.20 -20.72 34.29
C PRO A 47 -12.07 -20.84 33.26
N LEU A 48 -10.92 -21.39 33.67
CA LEU A 48 -9.77 -21.61 32.78
C LEU A 48 -10.07 -22.70 31.75
N GLN A 49 -10.67 -23.82 32.16
CA GLN A 49 -11.03 -24.92 31.26
C GLN A 49 -12.06 -24.50 30.21
N LYS A 50 -13.03 -23.65 30.57
CA LYS A 50 -13.98 -23.06 29.62
C LYS A 50 -13.26 -22.27 28.52
N ALA A 51 -12.32 -21.41 28.90
CA ALA A 51 -11.51 -20.65 27.95
C ALA A 51 -10.65 -21.56 27.07
N GLN A 52 -9.97 -22.56 27.66
CA GLN A 52 -9.17 -23.52 26.91
C GLN A 52 -9.99 -24.24 25.82
N LEU A 53 -11.22 -24.66 26.13
CA LEU A 53 -12.12 -25.29 25.16
C LEU A 53 -12.39 -24.36 23.95
N VAL A 54 -12.69 -23.10 24.21
CA VAL A 54 -12.94 -22.09 23.16
C VAL A 54 -11.68 -21.86 22.33
N GLY A 55 -10.51 -21.74 22.95
CA GLY A 55 -9.24 -21.53 22.27
C GLY A 55 -8.89 -22.68 21.30
N ILE A 56 -9.20 -23.92 21.68
CA ILE A 56 -8.99 -25.10 20.82
C ILE A 56 -9.88 -25.03 19.59
N LEU A 57 -11.17 -24.75 19.76
CA LEU A 57 -12.10 -24.61 18.63
C LEU A 57 -11.73 -23.42 17.73
N LYS A 58 -11.29 -22.30 18.30
CA LYS A 58 -10.78 -21.14 17.56
C LYS A 58 -9.53 -21.48 16.75
N SER A 59 -8.58 -22.22 17.33
CA SER A 59 -7.36 -22.67 16.65
C SER A 59 -7.62 -23.62 15.47
N SER A 60 -8.78 -24.30 15.48
CA SER A 60 -9.23 -25.14 14.35
C SER A 60 -9.77 -24.34 13.14
N GLY A 61 -9.79 -23.01 13.22
CA GLY A 61 -10.30 -22.12 12.17
C GLY A 61 -11.80 -21.83 12.24
N SER A 62 -12.47 -22.25 13.31
CA SER A 62 -13.91 -21.99 13.52
C SER A 62 -14.14 -20.62 14.12
N LEU A 63 -15.17 -19.91 13.65
CA LEU A 63 -15.63 -18.67 14.29
C LEU A 63 -16.40 -19.01 15.56
N THR A 64 -15.91 -18.53 16.71
CA THR A 64 -16.46 -18.86 18.03
C THR A 64 -17.23 -17.69 18.64
N LEU A 65 -18.35 -17.99 19.27
CA LEU A 65 -19.10 -17.04 20.10
C LEU A 65 -19.28 -17.63 21.49
N ALA A 66 -18.92 -16.86 22.51
CA ALA A 66 -19.11 -17.24 23.91
C ALA A 66 -20.11 -16.29 24.57
N ILE A 67 -20.98 -16.85 25.40
CA ILE A 67 -21.97 -16.08 26.15
C ILE A 67 -21.95 -16.48 27.63
N GLY A 68 -22.08 -15.50 28.51
CA GLY A 68 -22.13 -15.71 29.96
C GLY A 68 -22.66 -14.50 30.72
N ASP A 69 -22.98 -14.69 31.98
CA ASP A 69 -23.57 -13.69 32.88
C ASP A 69 -22.68 -13.40 34.10
N GLY A 70 -21.93 -14.40 34.57
CA GLY A 70 -21.09 -14.33 35.76
C GLY A 70 -19.60 -14.08 35.51
N GLY A 71 -18.88 -13.77 36.60
CA GLY A 71 -17.41 -13.62 36.58
C GLY A 71 -16.67 -14.87 36.11
N ASN A 72 -17.26 -16.05 36.29
CA ASN A 72 -16.69 -17.34 35.87
C ASN A 72 -16.60 -17.50 34.35
N ASP A 73 -17.38 -16.72 33.59
CA ASP A 73 -17.43 -16.80 32.13
C ASP A 73 -16.56 -15.74 31.45
N VAL A 74 -16.01 -14.79 32.20
CA VAL A 74 -15.20 -13.67 31.67
C VAL A 74 -14.05 -14.19 30.80
N ARG A 75 -13.29 -15.18 31.30
CA ARG A 75 -12.15 -15.74 30.55
C ARG A 75 -12.59 -16.48 29.28
N MET A 76 -13.75 -17.13 29.31
CA MET A 76 -14.32 -17.81 28.14
C MET A 76 -14.80 -16.80 27.09
N ILE A 77 -15.46 -15.73 27.53
CA ILE A 77 -15.94 -14.62 26.69
C ILE A 77 -14.78 -13.94 25.97
N GLN A 78 -13.70 -13.63 26.69
CA GLN A 78 -12.52 -12.97 26.12
C GLN A 78 -11.71 -13.85 25.17
N GLU A 79 -11.76 -15.17 25.35
CA GLU A 79 -11.04 -16.11 24.45
C GLU A 79 -11.74 -16.27 23.09
N ALA A 80 -13.07 -16.13 23.05
CA ALA A 80 -13.86 -16.27 21.83
C ALA A 80 -13.56 -15.17 20.79
N ASN A 81 -13.99 -15.38 19.54
CA ASN A 81 -13.93 -14.31 18.54
C ASN A 81 -14.96 -13.21 18.80
N ILE A 82 -16.11 -13.59 19.37
CA ILE A 82 -17.17 -12.67 19.78
C ILE A 82 -17.63 -13.06 21.18
N GLY A 83 -17.49 -12.14 22.11
CA GLY A 83 -17.97 -12.25 23.48
C GLY A 83 -19.31 -11.57 23.68
N VAL A 84 -20.28 -12.27 24.28
CA VAL A 84 -21.59 -11.71 24.64
C VAL A 84 -21.83 -11.83 26.15
N GLY A 85 -22.05 -10.70 26.81
CA GLY A 85 -22.36 -10.67 28.24
C GLY A 85 -23.85 -10.48 28.47
N ILE A 86 -24.44 -11.23 29.39
CA ILE A 86 -25.81 -11.01 29.84
C ILE A 86 -25.80 -10.06 31.03
N SER A 87 -26.49 -8.92 30.89
CA SER A 87 -26.67 -7.95 31.98
C SER A 87 -27.77 -8.44 32.93
N GLY A 88 -27.36 -9.09 34.03
CA GLY A 88 -28.23 -9.63 35.07
C GLY A 88 -28.13 -8.90 36.41
N ARG A 89 -28.85 -9.40 37.42
CA ARG A 89 -28.82 -8.88 38.80
C ARG A 89 -27.65 -9.42 39.63
N GLU A 90 -27.06 -10.54 39.24
CA GLU A 90 -26.02 -11.25 39.99
C GLU A 90 -24.60 -10.67 39.77
N GLY A 91 -24.44 -9.77 38.81
CA GLY A 91 -23.18 -9.06 38.56
C GLY A 91 -23.07 -8.53 37.13
N LEU A 92 -22.26 -7.48 36.94
CA LEU A 92 -22.00 -6.87 35.63
C LEU A 92 -20.64 -7.26 35.06
N GLN A 93 -19.96 -8.25 35.65
CA GLN A 93 -18.58 -8.60 35.29
C GLN A 93 -18.49 -9.15 33.86
N ALA A 94 -19.33 -10.12 33.49
CA ALA A 94 -19.38 -10.64 32.12
C ALA A 94 -19.81 -9.57 31.11
N ALA A 95 -20.84 -8.78 31.44
CA ALA A 95 -21.34 -7.69 30.60
C ALA A 95 -20.29 -6.61 30.30
N ARG A 96 -19.42 -6.29 31.27
CA ARG A 96 -18.34 -5.30 31.11
C ARG A 96 -17.13 -5.85 30.35
N ALA A 97 -16.93 -7.16 30.38
CA ALA A 97 -15.80 -7.80 29.72
C ALA A 97 -16.12 -8.32 28.30
N ALA A 98 -17.37 -8.19 27.84
CA ALA A 98 -17.85 -8.68 26.55
C ALA A 98 -17.87 -7.60 25.46
N ASP A 99 -17.80 -8.01 24.20
CA ASP A 99 -17.94 -7.11 23.04
C ASP A 99 -19.36 -6.56 22.91
N TYR A 100 -20.36 -7.40 23.21
CA TYR A 100 -21.77 -7.02 23.22
C TYR A 100 -22.40 -7.35 24.57
N SER A 101 -23.21 -6.43 25.09
CA SER A 101 -24.04 -6.68 26.27
C SER A 101 -25.52 -6.76 25.90
N ILE A 102 -26.20 -7.83 26.31
CA ILE A 102 -27.63 -8.02 26.10
C ILE A 102 -28.36 -8.28 27.42
N GLY A 103 -29.62 -7.88 27.54
CA GLY A 103 -30.37 -8.08 28.78
C GLY A 103 -30.88 -9.50 29.02
N LYS A 104 -31.13 -10.29 27.96
CA LYS A 104 -31.69 -11.65 28.05
C LYS A 104 -31.20 -12.51 26.88
N PHE A 105 -31.03 -13.81 27.09
CA PHE A 105 -30.59 -14.76 26.06
C PHE A 105 -31.43 -14.71 24.78
N LYS A 106 -32.75 -14.48 24.87
CA LYS A 106 -33.63 -14.39 23.69
C LYS A 106 -33.23 -13.31 22.66
N PHE A 107 -32.50 -12.29 23.09
CA PHE A 107 -32.03 -11.22 22.19
C PHE A 107 -30.83 -11.65 21.33
N LEU A 108 -30.11 -12.71 21.73
CA LEU A 108 -29.00 -13.26 20.98
C LEU A 108 -29.41 -13.66 19.55
N ARG A 109 -30.62 -14.22 19.39
CA ARG A 109 -31.17 -14.57 18.08
C ARG A 109 -31.24 -13.37 17.14
N ARG A 110 -31.73 -12.22 17.63
CA ARG A 110 -31.85 -11.00 16.81
C ARG A 110 -30.49 -10.32 16.60
N LEU A 111 -29.59 -10.39 17.58
CA LEU A 111 -28.23 -9.88 17.47
C LEU A 111 -27.49 -10.60 16.33
N ILE A 112 -27.46 -11.93 16.35
CA ILE A 112 -26.72 -12.72 15.36
C ILE A 112 -27.41 -12.68 13.99
N LEU A 113 -28.70 -13.03 13.91
CA LEU A 113 -29.36 -13.25 12.62
C LEU A 113 -29.66 -11.96 11.86
N VAL A 114 -29.99 -10.87 12.55
CA VAL A 114 -30.33 -9.60 11.89
C VAL A 114 -29.10 -8.70 11.83
N HIS A 115 -28.55 -8.33 12.98
CA HIS A 115 -27.47 -7.35 13.04
C HIS A 115 -26.15 -7.94 12.54
N GLY A 116 -25.84 -9.19 12.89
CA GLY A 116 -24.67 -9.90 12.38
C GLY A 116 -24.68 -10.04 10.86
N ARG A 117 -25.81 -10.49 10.26
CA ARG A 117 -25.99 -10.58 8.81
C ARG A 117 -25.82 -9.22 8.11
N TYR A 118 -26.47 -8.18 8.62
CA TYR A 118 -26.39 -6.84 8.03
C TYR A 118 -25.01 -6.21 8.18
N SER A 119 -24.34 -6.41 9.33
CA SER A 119 -22.97 -5.95 9.52
C SER A 119 -22.03 -6.65 8.53
N TYR A 120 -22.10 -7.99 8.43
CA TYR A 120 -21.27 -8.76 7.51
C TYR A 120 -21.43 -8.31 6.05
N ASN A 121 -22.68 -8.22 5.55
CA ASN A 121 -22.93 -7.81 4.17
C ASN A 121 -22.45 -6.38 3.87
N ARG A 122 -22.67 -5.43 4.79
CA ARG A 122 -22.22 -4.04 4.61
C ARG A 122 -20.71 -3.95 4.59
N THR A 123 -20.03 -4.59 5.55
CA THR A 123 -18.56 -4.59 5.60
C THR A 123 -17.94 -5.29 4.39
N ALA A 124 -18.52 -6.41 3.94
CA ALA A 124 -18.06 -7.10 2.73
C ALA A 124 -18.21 -6.22 1.48
N PHE A 125 -19.36 -5.58 1.31
CA PHE A 125 -19.60 -4.68 0.17
C PHE A 125 -18.66 -3.47 0.21
N ILE A 126 -18.52 -2.80 1.36
CA ILE A 126 -17.61 -1.65 1.50
C ILE A 126 -16.17 -2.05 1.17
N SER A 127 -15.71 -3.19 1.68
CA SER A 127 -14.37 -3.70 1.38
C SER A 127 -14.17 -3.96 -0.10
N GLN A 128 -15.07 -4.73 -0.74
CA GLN A 128 -14.99 -5.04 -2.17
C GLN A 128 -15.07 -3.78 -3.04
N TYR A 129 -15.98 -2.87 -2.72
CA TYR A 129 -16.14 -1.60 -3.43
C TYR A 129 -14.91 -0.70 -3.28
N SER A 130 -14.31 -0.64 -2.08
CA SER A 130 -13.07 0.10 -1.83
C SER A 130 -11.91 -0.44 -2.66
N PHE A 131 -11.74 -1.77 -2.74
CA PHE A 131 -10.73 -2.38 -3.60
C PHE A 131 -10.96 -2.07 -5.07
N TYR A 132 -12.19 -2.26 -5.57
CA TYR A 132 -12.54 -1.95 -6.95
C TYR A 132 -12.24 -0.49 -7.31
N LYS A 133 -12.72 0.45 -6.50
CA LYS A 133 -12.51 1.89 -6.71
C LYS A 133 -11.03 2.26 -6.69
N SER A 134 -10.28 1.76 -5.72
CA SER A 134 -8.85 2.05 -5.58
C SER A 134 -8.04 1.50 -6.76
N LEU A 135 -8.32 0.26 -7.19
CA LEU A 135 -7.65 -0.33 -8.34
C LEU A 135 -7.96 0.42 -9.64
N LEU A 136 -9.21 0.86 -9.84
CA LEU A 136 -9.59 1.62 -11.03
C LEU A 136 -8.86 2.96 -11.10
N ILE A 137 -8.83 3.71 -9.99
CA ILE A 137 -8.09 4.98 -9.90
C ILE A 137 -6.59 4.73 -10.14
N CYS A 138 -6.00 3.76 -9.46
CA CYS A 138 -4.60 3.40 -9.65
C CYS A 138 -4.29 3.02 -11.10
N PHE A 139 -5.15 2.25 -11.76
CA PHE A 139 -4.91 1.80 -13.13
C PHE A 139 -4.86 2.97 -14.11
N ILE A 140 -5.81 3.90 -14.02
CA ILE A 140 -5.81 5.13 -14.84
C ILE A 140 -4.55 5.96 -14.54
N GLN A 141 -4.22 6.11 -13.26
CA GLN A 141 -3.09 6.92 -12.82
C GLN A 141 -1.72 6.31 -13.13
N ILE A 142 -1.63 4.99 -13.32
CA ILE A 142 -0.41 4.28 -13.72
C ILE A 142 -0.27 4.23 -15.25
N LEU A 143 -1.37 4.01 -15.97
CA LEU A 143 -1.31 3.77 -17.41
C LEU A 143 -0.70 4.96 -18.17
N LEU A 144 -1.08 6.19 -17.83
CA LEU A 144 -0.61 7.38 -18.55
C LEU A 144 0.89 7.65 -18.33
N PRO A 145 1.42 7.63 -17.08
CA PRO A 145 2.87 7.74 -16.86
C PRO A 145 3.68 6.56 -17.39
N VAL A 146 3.14 5.34 -17.42
CA VAL A 146 3.85 4.20 -18.02
C VAL A 146 4.07 4.43 -19.51
N MET A 147 3.06 4.97 -20.22
CA MET A 147 3.23 5.32 -21.63
C MET A 147 4.29 6.40 -21.82
N THR A 148 4.38 7.41 -20.94
CA THR A 148 5.43 8.45 -21.06
C THR A 148 6.82 7.87 -20.85
N ILE A 149 6.99 6.92 -19.92
CA ILE A 149 8.26 6.26 -19.63
C ILE A 149 8.71 5.36 -20.79
N ILE A 150 7.79 4.63 -21.43
CA ILE A 150 8.13 3.76 -22.58
C ILE A 150 8.75 4.56 -23.74
N PHE A 151 8.28 5.78 -23.95
CA PHE A 151 8.80 6.66 -24.98
C PHE A 151 9.95 7.55 -24.50
N ASP A 152 10.32 7.50 -23.22
CA ASP A 152 11.40 8.31 -22.68
C ASP A 152 12.76 7.77 -23.09
N LYS A 153 13.55 8.61 -23.75
CA LYS A 153 14.93 8.32 -24.11
C LYS A 153 15.86 9.11 -23.20
N ASP A 154 16.68 8.42 -22.44
CA ASP A 154 17.69 9.00 -21.55
C ASP A 154 18.87 9.59 -22.34
N ILE A 155 19.29 8.92 -23.42
CA ILE A 155 20.40 9.30 -24.30
C ILE A 155 19.96 9.09 -25.77
N SER A 156 20.44 9.91 -26.71
CA SER A 156 20.15 9.69 -28.13
C SER A 156 20.79 8.42 -28.69
N GLU A 157 20.16 7.86 -29.72
CA GLU A 157 20.61 6.66 -30.41
C GLU A 157 22.05 6.79 -30.96
N THR A 158 22.39 7.96 -31.50
CA THR A 158 23.73 8.27 -32.00
C THR A 158 24.79 8.19 -30.90
N THR A 159 24.48 8.72 -29.72
CA THR A 159 25.40 8.73 -28.57
C THR A 159 25.56 7.34 -27.96
N VAL A 160 24.48 6.55 -27.88
CA VAL A 160 24.54 5.16 -27.43
C VAL A 160 25.41 4.30 -28.37
N LEU A 161 25.28 4.49 -29.69
CA LEU A 161 26.10 3.78 -30.68
C LEU A 161 27.57 4.23 -30.66
N ARG A 162 27.84 5.51 -30.35
CA ARG A 162 29.20 6.05 -30.19
C ARG A 162 29.88 5.52 -28.92
N TYR A 163 29.13 5.32 -27.85
CA TYR A 163 29.63 4.84 -26.54
C TYR A 163 28.92 3.54 -26.10
N PRO A 164 29.11 2.40 -26.79
CA PRO A 164 28.43 1.14 -26.47
C PRO A 164 28.81 0.57 -25.09
N GLN A 165 29.89 1.08 -24.50
CA GLN A 165 30.38 0.72 -23.18
C GLN A 165 29.33 0.97 -22.07
N ILE A 166 28.38 1.89 -22.28
CA ILE A 166 27.28 2.19 -21.35
C ILE A 166 26.41 0.95 -21.04
N LEU A 167 26.38 -0.04 -21.94
CA LEU A 167 25.66 -1.29 -21.70
C LEU A 167 26.20 -2.08 -20.49
N LEU A 168 27.52 -1.99 -20.23
CA LEU A 168 28.14 -2.63 -19.06
C LEU A 168 27.64 -2.02 -17.75
N TYR A 169 27.35 -0.71 -17.75
CA TYR A 169 26.75 0.00 -16.62
C TYR A 169 25.34 -0.52 -16.32
N SER A 170 24.51 -0.72 -17.35
CA SER A 170 23.16 -1.28 -17.21
C SER A 170 23.17 -2.74 -16.76
N GLN A 171 24.07 -3.56 -17.31
CA GLN A 171 24.23 -4.97 -16.92
C GLN A 171 24.76 -5.15 -15.50
N ALA A 172 25.36 -4.13 -14.89
CA ALA A 172 25.80 -4.18 -13.49
C ALA A 172 24.63 -4.13 -12.49
N GLY A 173 23.38 -4.00 -12.95
CA GLY A 173 22.19 -4.02 -12.11
C GLY A 173 22.08 -2.82 -11.16
N ARG A 174 22.82 -1.74 -11.42
CA ARG A 174 22.84 -0.55 -10.55
C ARG A 174 21.52 0.23 -10.57
N LEU A 175 20.77 0.17 -11.68
CA LEU A 175 19.47 0.84 -11.80
C LEU A 175 18.36 0.13 -11.00
N LEU A 176 18.38 -1.21 -10.96
CA LEU A 176 17.38 -2.06 -10.27
C LEU A 176 18.00 -2.75 -9.06
N ASN A 177 18.29 -2.00 -8.00
CA ASN A 177 18.85 -2.52 -6.75
C ASN A 177 17.88 -2.28 -5.58
N ARG A 178 17.90 -3.13 -4.55
CA ARG A 178 17.09 -2.97 -3.33
C ARG A 178 17.23 -1.58 -2.70
N SER A 179 18.42 -0.97 -2.79
CA SER A 179 18.65 0.39 -2.32
C SER A 179 17.94 1.46 -3.15
N THR A 180 17.88 1.31 -4.49
CA THR A 180 17.15 2.26 -5.34
C THR A 180 15.65 2.14 -5.07
N PHE A 181 15.13 0.91 -4.96
CA PHE A 181 13.74 0.69 -4.54
C PHE A 181 13.42 1.31 -3.16
N ALA A 182 14.33 1.18 -2.19
CA ALA A 182 14.16 1.80 -0.87
C ALA A 182 14.14 3.33 -0.94
N GLU A 183 14.92 3.94 -1.83
CA GLU A 183 14.88 5.39 -2.09
C GLU A 183 13.52 5.83 -2.66
N TRP A 184 13.00 5.13 -3.67
CA TRP A 184 11.68 5.40 -4.24
C TRP A 184 10.56 5.26 -3.21
N PHE A 185 10.63 4.23 -2.36
CA PHE A 185 9.68 4.02 -1.27
C PHE A 185 9.81 5.10 -0.17
N GLY A 186 11.03 5.48 0.20
CA GLY A 186 11.27 6.56 1.15
C GLY A 186 10.73 7.90 0.64
N ARG A 187 10.92 8.18 -0.65
CA ARG A 187 10.36 9.37 -1.31
C ARG A 187 8.84 9.36 -1.31
N SER A 188 8.18 8.24 -1.60
CA SER A 188 6.71 8.18 -1.57
C SER A 188 6.14 8.39 -0.16
N LEU A 189 6.77 7.82 0.87
CA LEU A 189 6.41 8.06 2.27
C LEU A 189 6.58 9.53 2.66
N TYR A 190 7.69 10.15 2.25
CA TYR A 190 7.94 11.56 2.48
C TYR A 190 6.84 12.44 1.84
N HIS A 191 6.51 12.21 0.58
CA HIS A 191 5.46 12.97 -0.12
C HIS A 191 4.09 12.80 0.56
N ALA A 192 3.73 11.57 0.94
CA ALA A 192 2.47 11.30 1.65
C ALA A 192 2.41 12.04 2.99
N PHE A 193 3.51 12.07 3.73
CA PHE A 193 3.62 12.79 5.00
C PHE A 193 3.49 14.31 4.81
N VAL A 194 4.16 14.88 3.80
CA VAL A 194 4.09 16.31 3.46
C VAL A 194 2.66 16.72 3.09
N VAL A 195 2.01 15.97 2.19
CA VAL A 195 0.62 16.24 1.80
C VAL A 195 -0.31 16.18 3.02
N PHE A 196 -0.19 15.14 3.84
CA PHE A 196 -1.01 14.98 5.04
C PHE A 196 -0.83 16.14 6.02
N LEU A 197 0.41 16.47 6.39
CA LEU A 197 0.70 17.53 7.33
C LEU A 197 0.26 18.90 6.82
N ILE A 198 0.54 19.25 5.57
CA ILE A 198 0.15 20.56 5.05
C ILE A 198 -1.37 20.66 4.96
N THR A 199 -2.05 19.61 4.50
CA THR A 199 -3.51 19.62 4.37
C THR A 199 -4.20 19.76 5.72
N ILE A 200 -3.77 19.01 6.74
CA ILE A 200 -4.40 19.08 8.07
C ILE A 200 -4.14 20.40 8.78
N ASN A 201 -2.95 21.01 8.61
CA ASN A 201 -2.63 22.28 9.25
C ASN A 201 -3.27 23.47 8.52
N ALA A 202 -3.35 23.43 7.18
CA ALA A 202 -3.96 24.50 6.39
C ALA A 202 -5.48 24.63 6.66
N TYR A 203 -6.15 23.52 6.98
CA TYR A 203 -7.59 23.46 7.23
C TYR A 203 -7.93 23.11 8.69
N ALA A 204 -7.00 23.27 9.64
CA ALA A 204 -7.22 22.94 11.06
C ALA A 204 -8.29 23.82 11.72
N ASP A 205 -8.30 25.11 11.38
CA ASP A 205 -9.19 26.12 11.98
C ASP A 205 -10.48 26.33 11.16
N GLU A 206 -10.55 25.76 9.96
CA GLU A 206 -11.71 25.85 9.08
C GLU A 206 -12.65 24.68 9.36
N LYS A 207 -13.96 24.93 9.43
CA LYS A 207 -14.96 23.85 9.48
C LYS A 207 -15.11 23.24 8.07
N SER A 208 -14.05 22.62 7.57
CA SER A 208 -14.07 21.94 6.28
C SER A 208 -14.75 20.59 6.42
N ASP A 209 -15.64 20.27 5.48
CA ASP A 209 -16.22 18.93 5.41
C ASP A 209 -15.14 17.90 5.02
N MET A 210 -15.31 16.65 5.49
CA MET A 210 -14.32 15.60 5.26
C MET A 210 -14.09 15.32 3.76
N GLU A 211 -15.08 15.62 2.93
CA GLU A 211 -15.02 15.49 1.47
C GLU A 211 -14.11 16.56 0.85
N GLU A 212 -14.18 17.82 1.31
CA GLU A 212 -13.32 18.91 0.86
C GLU A 212 -11.86 18.62 1.22
N LEU A 213 -11.61 18.24 2.48
CA LEU A 213 -10.28 17.89 2.96
C LEU A 213 -9.67 16.73 2.14
N SER A 214 -10.48 15.72 1.83
CA SER A 214 -10.06 14.59 1.01
C SER A 214 -9.71 15.00 -0.42
N MET A 215 -10.45 15.96 -1.00
CA MET A 215 -10.19 16.48 -2.35
C MET A 215 -8.96 17.37 -2.39
N VAL A 216 -8.67 18.14 -1.35
CA VAL A 216 -7.43 18.91 -1.21
C VAL A 216 -6.23 17.95 -1.17
N ALA A 217 -6.28 16.93 -0.31
CA ALA A 217 -5.20 15.94 -0.22
C ALA A 217 -4.99 15.19 -1.54
N LEU A 218 -6.08 14.76 -2.20
CA LEU A 218 -6.01 14.10 -3.51
C LEU A 218 -5.39 15.03 -4.57
N SER A 219 -5.81 16.30 -4.61
CA SER A 219 -5.25 17.30 -5.52
C SER A 219 -3.74 17.47 -5.28
N GLY A 220 -3.29 17.56 -4.02
CA GLY A 220 -1.87 17.66 -3.66
C GLY A 220 -1.04 16.49 -4.17
N CYS A 221 -1.57 15.26 -4.10
CA CYS A 221 -0.94 14.07 -4.67
C CYS A 221 -0.81 14.16 -6.20
N ILE A 222 -1.85 14.62 -6.91
CA ILE A 222 -1.84 14.75 -8.38
C ILE A 222 -0.83 15.82 -8.81
N TRP A 223 -0.76 16.95 -8.10
CA TRP A 223 0.26 17.98 -8.32
C TRP A 223 1.66 17.41 -8.16
N LEU A 224 1.98 16.80 -7.00
CA LEU A 224 3.29 16.22 -6.77
C LEU A 224 3.64 15.16 -7.81
N GLN A 225 2.69 14.29 -8.19
CA GLN A 225 2.94 13.29 -9.22
C GLN A 225 3.28 13.94 -10.57
N ALA A 226 2.54 14.97 -11.01
CA ALA A 226 2.82 15.66 -12.26
C ALA A 226 4.24 16.26 -12.28
N PHE A 227 4.65 16.91 -11.18
CA PHE A 227 6.00 17.48 -11.06
C PHE A 227 7.10 16.42 -10.93
N VAL A 228 6.87 15.33 -10.18
CA VAL A 228 7.83 14.21 -10.09
C VAL A 228 8.05 13.56 -11.44
N VAL A 229 6.97 13.24 -12.17
CA VAL A 229 7.07 12.64 -13.50
C VAL A 229 7.77 13.60 -14.47
N THR A 230 7.41 14.88 -14.45
CA THR A 230 8.09 15.91 -15.26
C THR A 230 9.58 15.97 -14.96
N LEU A 231 9.96 15.94 -13.70
CA LEU A 231 11.36 16.03 -13.26
C LEU A 231 12.17 14.78 -13.62
N ASP A 232 11.59 13.59 -13.51
CA ASP A 232 12.26 12.33 -13.80
C ASP A 232 12.25 11.97 -15.31
N THR A 233 11.51 12.71 -16.15
CA THR A 233 11.50 12.54 -17.61
C THR A 233 12.74 13.19 -18.24
N ASN A 234 13.44 12.46 -19.12
CA ASN A 234 14.65 12.96 -19.78
C ASN A 234 14.37 13.66 -21.11
N SER A 235 13.33 13.22 -21.83
CA SER A 235 12.96 13.72 -23.15
C SER A 235 11.59 14.38 -23.15
N PHE A 236 11.47 15.58 -23.73
CA PHE A 236 10.21 16.33 -23.81
C PHE A 236 9.68 16.36 -25.24
N THR A 237 9.01 15.30 -25.65
CA THR A 237 8.24 15.28 -26.90
C THR A 237 6.81 15.78 -26.68
N CYS A 238 6.18 16.33 -27.73
CA CYS A 238 4.79 16.76 -27.68
C CYS A 238 3.80 15.73 -27.08
N PRO A 239 3.85 14.43 -27.44
CA PRO A 239 2.96 13.43 -26.83
C PRO A 239 3.24 13.23 -25.34
N GLN A 240 4.50 13.27 -24.88
CA GLN A 240 4.83 13.17 -23.45
C GLN A 240 4.31 14.37 -22.66
N ILE A 241 4.50 15.59 -23.17
CA ILE A 241 3.96 16.81 -22.55
C ILE A 241 2.42 16.71 -22.45
N THR A 242 1.78 16.27 -23.53
CA THR A 242 0.32 16.08 -23.58
C THR A 242 -0.15 15.02 -22.59
N LEU A 243 0.56 13.90 -22.42
CA LEU A 243 0.20 12.85 -21.47
C LEU A 243 0.37 13.30 -20.02
N ILE A 244 1.47 14.00 -19.69
CA ILE A 244 1.75 14.47 -18.33
C ILE A 244 0.76 15.56 -17.93
N TRP A 245 0.69 16.64 -18.70
CA TRP A 245 -0.16 17.80 -18.36
C TRP A 245 -1.62 17.59 -18.74
N GLY A 246 -1.92 16.78 -19.76
CA GLY A 246 -3.28 16.39 -20.10
C GLY A 246 -3.92 15.54 -19.00
N ASN A 247 -3.18 14.65 -18.33
CA ASN A 247 -3.70 13.94 -17.15
C ASN A 247 -4.04 14.90 -16.00
N PHE A 248 -3.16 15.87 -15.75
CA PHE A 248 -3.37 16.90 -14.74
C PHE A 248 -4.64 17.73 -15.04
N VAL A 249 -4.82 18.19 -16.29
CA VAL A 249 -6.02 18.94 -16.71
C VAL A 249 -7.26 18.05 -16.66
N ALA A 250 -7.17 16.80 -17.11
CA ALA A 250 -8.29 15.85 -17.08
C ALA A 250 -8.80 15.60 -15.66
N PHE A 251 -7.92 15.53 -14.66
CA PHE A 251 -8.30 15.44 -13.26
C PHE A 251 -9.23 16.59 -12.84
N TYR A 252 -8.86 17.84 -13.14
CA TYR A 252 -9.71 19.00 -12.81
C TYR A 252 -11.01 19.00 -13.60
N MET A 253 -10.96 18.71 -14.90
CA MET A 253 -12.15 18.68 -15.75
C MET A 253 -13.16 17.64 -15.28
N ILE A 254 -12.72 16.41 -14.99
CA ILE A 254 -13.60 15.34 -14.50
C ILE A 254 -14.20 15.73 -13.15
N ASN A 255 -13.42 16.26 -12.21
CA ASN A 255 -13.94 16.62 -10.89
C ASN A 255 -14.86 17.84 -10.93
N LEU A 256 -14.65 18.79 -11.84
CA LEU A 256 -15.59 19.89 -12.09
C LEU A 256 -16.92 19.37 -12.65
N ILE A 257 -16.88 18.42 -13.60
CA ILE A 257 -18.08 17.78 -14.14
C ILE A 257 -18.83 17.02 -13.03
N LEU A 258 -18.12 16.23 -12.20
CA LEU A 258 -18.72 15.50 -11.08
C LEU A 258 -19.33 16.46 -10.04
N SER A 259 -18.65 17.58 -9.77
CA SER A 259 -19.13 18.62 -8.85
C SER A 259 -20.39 19.34 -9.34
N ALA A 260 -20.71 19.27 -10.64
CA ALA A 260 -21.92 19.85 -11.21
C ALA A 260 -23.15 18.93 -11.10
N VAL A 261 -22.99 17.67 -10.71
CA VAL A 261 -24.08 16.70 -10.62
C VAL A 261 -24.67 16.69 -9.20
N PRO A 262 -25.94 17.12 -9.00
CA PRO A 262 -26.53 17.27 -7.66
C PRO A 262 -26.79 15.96 -6.90
N THR A 263 -26.79 14.83 -7.60
CA THR A 263 -27.03 13.52 -7.00
C THR A 263 -25.79 12.89 -6.37
N LEU A 264 -24.61 13.48 -6.60
CA LEU A 264 -23.34 13.00 -6.06
C LEU A 264 -23.03 13.68 -4.73
N GLN A 265 -22.39 12.94 -3.81
CA GLN A 265 -21.91 13.49 -2.54
C GLN A 265 -20.93 14.67 -2.75
N MET A 266 -20.17 14.63 -3.84
CA MET A 266 -19.19 15.65 -4.21
C MET A 266 -19.79 16.94 -4.81
N HIS A 267 -21.11 17.15 -4.67
CA HIS A 267 -21.77 18.32 -5.26
C HIS A 267 -21.12 19.61 -4.74
N THR A 268 -20.83 20.54 -5.66
CA THR A 268 -20.18 21.85 -5.40
C THR A 268 -18.76 21.87 -4.82
N VAL A 269 -18.22 20.75 -4.33
CA VAL A 269 -16.91 20.69 -3.65
C VAL A 269 -15.78 21.26 -4.50
N MET A 270 -15.59 20.76 -5.73
CA MET A 270 -14.48 21.21 -6.58
C MET A 270 -14.69 22.65 -7.06
N TRP A 271 -15.94 23.05 -7.30
CA TRP A 271 -16.26 24.44 -7.67
C TRP A 271 -15.94 25.42 -6.52
N HIS A 272 -16.22 25.02 -5.28
CA HIS A 272 -15.90 25.82 -4.11
C HIS A 272 -14.39 25.98 -3.93
N LEU A 273 -13.65 24.85 -3.91
CA LEU A 273 -12.20 24.83 -3.74
C LEU A 273 -11.46 25.66 -4.79
N CYS A 274 -11.80 25.51 -6.07
CA CYS A 274 -11.14 26.26 -7.15
C CYS A 274 -11.34 27.79 -7.04
N ASN A 275 -12.45 28.24 -6.45
CA ASN A 275 -12.72 29.67 -6.23
C ASN A 275 -12.03 30.23 -4.99
N GLN A 276 -11.62 29.36 -4.06
CA GLN A 276 -10.91 29.77 -2.86
C GLN A 276 -9.41 29.99 -3.14
N PRO A 277 -8.83 31.13 -2.73
CA PRO A 277 -7.39 31.35 -2.87
C PRO A 277 -6.55 30.46 -1.94
N SER A 278 -7.09 30.07 -0.78
CA SER A 278 -6.44 29.17 0.20
C SER A 278 -6.06 27.83 -0.44
N TYR A 279 -6.91 27.30 -1.31
CA TYR A 279 -6.66 26.06 -2.05
C TYR A 279 -5.37 26.14 -2.89
N TRP A 280 -5.23 27.18 -3.71
CA TRP A 280 -4.07 27.35 -4.60
C TRP A 280 -2.77 27.59 -3.83
N ILE A 281 -2.83 28.36 -2.74
CA ILE A 281 -1.69 28.55 -1.84
C ILE A 281 -1.28 27.21 -1.22
N THR A 282 -2.24 26.40 -0.79
CA THR A 282 -1.99 25.06 -0.24
C THR A 282 -1.35 24.14 -1.27
N MET A 283 -1.84 24.13 -2.52
CA MET A 283 -1.23 23.35 -3.62
C MET A 283 0.22 23.78 -3.87
N ALA A 284 0.47 25.09 -3.96
CA ALA A 284 1.82 25.63 -4.17
C ALA A 284 2.76 25.26 -3.00
N LEU A 285 2.27 25.33 -1.77
CA LEU A 285 3.02 24.96 -0.57
C LEU A 285 3.37 23.46 -0.56
N ILE A 286 2.40 22.59 -0.90
CA ILE A 286 2.62 21.15 -1.02
C ILE A 286 3.72 20.85 -2.06
N VAL A 287 3.66 21.50 -3.22
CA VAL A 287 4.65 21.29 -4.29
C VAL A 287 6.02 21.81 -3.88
N ALA A 288 6.11 23.01 -3.31
CA ALA A 288 7.36 23.58 -2.85
C ALA A 288 8.02 22.71 -1.77
N ALA A 289 7.23 22.30 -0.77
CA ALA A 289 7.71 21.44 0.32
C ALA A 289 8.08 20.04 -0.18
N GLY A 290 7.26 19.41 -1.03
CA GLY A 290 7.50 18.05 -1.52
C GLY A 290 8.62 17.97 -2.56
N MET A 291 8.73 18.92 -3.48
CA MET A 291 9.74 18.91 -4.54
C MET A 291 11.09 19.49 -4.07
N GLY A 292 11.09 20.46 -3.16
CA GLY A 292 12.29 21.21 -2.77
C GLY A 292 13.45 20.30 -2.31
N PRO A 293 13.25 19.44 -1.30
CA PRO A 293 14.32 18.54 -0.84
C PRO A 293 14.74 17.51 -1.89
N VAL A 294 13.81 17.03 -2.72
CA VAL A 294 14.10 16.07 -3.79
C VAL A 294 15.01 16.70 -4.85
N LEU A 295 14.69 17.92 -5.27
CA LEU A 295 15.50 18.72 -6.18
C LEU A 295 16.90 18.99 -5.61
N ALA A 296 16.98 19.41 -4.34
CA ALA A 296 18.24 19.69 -3.67
C ALA A 296 19.14 18.44 -3.58
N LEU A 297 18.58 17.29 -3.18
CA LEU A 297 19.31 16.03 -3.10
C LEU A 297 19.76 15.53 -4.47
N ARG A 298 18.93 15.66 -5.50
CA ARG A 298 19.30 15.31 -6.88
C ARG A 298 20.42 16.21 -7.40
N TYR A 299 20.32 17.52 -7.20
CA TYR A 299 21.36 18.46 -7.58
C TYR A 299 22.70 18.15 -6.89
N LEU A 300 22.69 17.97 -5.57
CA LEU A 300 23.90 17.62 -4.80
C LEU A 300 24.50 16.29 -5.29
N ARG A 301 23.67 15.27 -5.56
CA ARG A 301 24.14 13.99 -6.10
C ARG A 301 24.82 14.17 -7.45
N ASN A 302 24.20 14.92 -8.36
CA ASN A 302 24.73 15.14 -9.70
C ASN A 302 26.03 15.95 -9.70
N VAL A 303 26.18 16.91 -8.78
CA VAL A 303 27.40 17.72 -8.66
C VAL A 303 28.57 16.92 -8.06
N TYR A 304 28.33 16.20 -6.96
CA TYR A 304 29.42 15.52 -6.24
C TYR A 304 29.72 14.10 -6.76
N ARG A 305 28.74 13.43 -7.37
CA ARG A 305 28.86 12.06 -7.91
C ARG A 305 28.01 11.88 -9.17
N PRO A 306 28.40 12.47 -10.31
CA PRO A 306 27.69 12.29 -11.56
C PRO A 306 27.70 10.82 -11.99
N SER A 307 26.57 10.34 -12.52
CA SER A 307 26.47 9.00 -13.09
C SER A 307 27.07 8.96 -14.50
N ALA A 308 27.37 7.76 -15.00
CA ALA A 308 27.83 7.60 -16.39
C ALA A 308 26.83 8.15 -17.41
N ILE A 309 25.53 8.10 -17.09
CA ILE A 309 24.45 8.65 -17.93
C ILE A 309 24.51 10.18 -17.91
N ASP A 310 24.64 10.81 -16.73
CA ASP A 310 24.72 12.27 -16.61
C ASP A 310 25.92 12.84 -17.39
N VAL A 311 27.06 12.14 -17.36
CA VAL A 311 28.26 12.53 -18.11
C VAL A 311 28.02 12.46 -19.62
N LEU A 312 27.36 11.41 -20.11
CA LEU A 312 27.03 11.28 -21.54
C LEU A 312 26.01 12.32 -22.00
N GLN A 313 25.01 12.63 -21.18
CA GLN A 313 24.05 13.71 -21.45
C GLN A 313 24.76 15.07 -21.54
N GLN A 314 25.74 15.34 -20.68
CA GLN A 314 26.55 16.57 -20.76
C GLN A 314 27.38 16.65 -22.05
N ILE A 315 27.95 15.52 -22.49
CA ILE A 315 28.68 15.45 -23.77
C ILE A 315 27.74 15.77 -24.93
N GLU A 316 26.55 15.18 -24.96
CA GLU A 316 25.55 15.42 -26.02
C GLU A 316 25.11 16.89 -26.09
N GLN A 317 24.92 17.53 -24.93
CA GLN A 317 24.58 18.96 -24.87
C GLN A 317 25.73 19.86 -25.36
N THR A 318 26.97 19.45 -25.14
CA THR A 318 28.16 20.22 -25.54
C THR A 318 28.48 20.04 -27.04
N ASP A 319 28.37 18.80 -27.54
CA ASP A 319 28.58 18.46 -28.96
C ASP A 319 27.49 19.08 -29.86
N GLY A 320 26.25 19.22 -29.36
CA GLY A 320 25.17 19.92 -30.08
C GLY A 320 25.39 21.43 -30.25
N HIS A 321 26.39 22.02 -29.59
CA HIS A 321 26.70 23.45 -29.66
C HIS A 321 28.10 23.77 -30.24
N ALA A 322 28.98 22.79 -30.45
CA ALA A 322 30.36 23.03 -30.86
C ALA A 322 30.81 22.20 -32.08
N GLN A 323 30.92 22.86 -33.23
CA GLN A 323 31.91 22.49 -34.26
C GLN A 323 33.32 22.91 -33.78
N ALA A 324 33.94 22.19 -32.85
CA ALA A 324 35.38 22.31 -32.56
C ALA A 324 35.90 21.10 -31.76
N PRO A 325 36.63 20.15 -32.39
CA PRO A 325 37.17 18.98 -31.70
C PRO A 325 38.58 19.28 -31.15
N GLY A 326 38.91 18.75 -29.98
CA GLY A 326 40.32 18.66 -29.58
C GLY A 326 40.58 18.40 -28.11
N ASN A 327 40.08 19.26 -27.21
CA ASN A 327 40.62 19.29 -25.84
C ASN A 327 39.66 18.77 -24.76
N LEU A 328 38.34 18.98 -24.89
CA LEU A 328 37.37 18.60 -23.86
C LEU A 328 36.97 17.10 -23.92
N GLU A 329 36.89 16.52 -25.12
CA GLU A 329 36.64 15.08 -25.32
C GLU A 329 37.69 14.20 -24.62
N SER A 330 38.95 14.66 -24.56
CA SER A 330 40.02 13.90 -23.92
C SER A 330 39.84 13.77 -22.40
N SER A 331 39.44 14.83 -21.71
CA SER A 331 39.30 14.82 -20.24
C SER A 331 38.03 14.10 -19.78
N THR A 332 36.91 14.30 -20.49
CA THR A 332 35.63 13.69 -20.13
C THR A 332 35.57 12.22 -20.54
N GLY A 333 36.15 11.87 -21.69
CA GLY A 333 36.33 10.48 -22.11
C GLY A 333 37.22 9.69 -21.14
N THR A 334 38.29 10.30 -20.62
CA THR A 334 39.16 9.68 -19.60
C THR A 334 38.40 9.40 -18.30
N TYR A 335 37.50 10.28 -17.87
CA TYR A 335 36.67 10.06 -16.68
C TYR A 335 35.61 8.98 -16.88
N LEU A 336 35.00 8.92 -18.07
CA LEU A 336 34.07 7.85 -18.44
C LEU A 336 34.78 6.49 -18.49
N ASP A 337 35.96 6.42 -19.12
CA ASP A 337 36.78 5.22 -19.15
C ASP A 337 37.25 4.81 -17.75
N TYR A 338 37.57 5.76 -16.85
CA TYR A 338 37.88 5.49 -15.44
C TYR A 338 36.67 4.87 -14.69
N LEU A 339 35.48 5.44 -14.84
CA LEU A 339 34.24 4.92 -14.25
C LEU A 339 33.93 3.50 -14.74
N LEU A 340 34.15 3.25 -16.03
CA LEU A 340 33.90 1.95 -16.66
C LEU A 340 34.97 0.91 -16.33
N THR A 341 36.24 1.31 -16.17
CA THR A 341 37.32 0.42 -15.72
C THR A 341 37.19 0.05 -14.24
N ASP A 342 36.79 0.98 -13.37
CA ASP A 342 36.49 0.70 -11.95
C ASP A 342 35.32 -0.29 -11.81
N LEU A 343 34.29 -0.15 -12.66
CA LEU A 343 33.20 -1.12 -12.80
C LEU A 343 33.69 -2.50 -13.24
N ARG A 344 34.60 -2.56 -14.22
CA ARG A 344 35.20 -3.82 -14.70
C ARG A 344 36.01 -4.51 -13.60
N ARG A 345 36.71 -3.72 -12.77
CA ARG A 345 37.58 -4.21 -11.69
C ARG A 345 36.79 -4.76 -10.49
N ASN A 346 35.63 -4.18 -10.19
CA ASN A 346 34.74 -4.63 -9.12
C ASN A 346 33.79 -5.79 -9.51
N LYS A 347 33.79 -6.22 -10.79
CA LYS A 347 32.89 -7.27 -11.32
C LYS A 347 33.49 -8.69 -11.24
N SER A 348 34.31 -8.99 -10.24
CA SER A 348 34.99 -10.29 -10.09
C SER A 348 34.14 -11.38 -9.40
N SER A 349 32.81 -11.37 -9.48
CA SER A 349 32.06 -12.48 -8.84
C SER A 349 30.78 -12.99 -9.49
N ILE A 350 29.98 -12.25 -10.28
CA ILE A 350 28.63 -12.80 -10.57
C ILE A 350 28.18 -12.84 -12.03
N HIS A 351 28.44 -11.86 -12.93
CA HIS A 351 27.89 -11.95 -14.31
C HIS A 351 28.93 -11.60 -15.40
N GLN A 352 29.25 -12.62 -16.20
CA GLN A 352 30.08 -12.55 -17.40
C GLN A 352 29.31 -11.82 -18.52
N PRO A 353 29.88 -10.78 -19.17
CA PRO A 353 29.20 -10.06 -20.25
C PRO A 353 29.17 -10.89 -21.54
N LEU A 354 28.03 -10.91 -22.23
CA LEU A 354 27.79 -11.54 -23.55
C LEU A 354 28.72 -11.09 -24.69
N LEU A 355 29.60 -10.11 -24.46
CA LEU A 355 30.47 -9.51 -25.46
C LEU A 355 31.97 -9.73 -25.18
N SER A 356 32.36 -10.62 -24.27
CA SER A 356 33.78 -10.91 -24.02
C SER A 356 34.44 -11.80 -25.09
N ASP A 357 33.68 -12.38 -26.01
CA ASP A 357 34.18 -13.52 -26.80
C ASP A 357 34.58 -13.19 -28.25
N SER A 358 34.58 -11.92 -28.68
CA SER A 358 34.92 -11.57 -30.07
C SER A 358 36.29 -10.93 -30.29
N ALA A 359 37.11 -10.73 -29.25
CA ALA A 359 38.45 -10.10 -29.40
C ALA A 359 39.63 -11.07 -29.19
N SER A 360 39.39 -12.37 -29.07
CA SER A 360 40.47 -13.37 -28.93
C SER A 360 40.21 -14.64 -29.73
N SER A 361 40.05 -14.51 -31.04
CA SER A 361 40.42 -15.58 -31.96
C SER A 361 41.11 -14.98 -33.17
N ARG A 362 42.30 -15.53 -33.43
CA ARG A 362 43.28 -15.18 -34.46
C ARG A 362 42.72 -14.98 -35.85
#